data_AF-A0A2W2CMS1-F1
#
_entry.id   AF-A0A2W2CMS1-F1
#
_cell.length_a   1.000
_cell.length_b   1.000
_cell.length_c   1.000
_cell.angle_alpha   90.00
_cell.angle_beta   90.00
_cell.angle_gamma   90.00
#
_symmetry.space_group_name_H-M   'P 1'
#
loop_
_entity.id
_entity.type
_entity.pdbx_description
1 polymer ?
#
loop_
_entity_poly.entity_id
_entity_poly.type
_entity_poly.pdbx_seq_one_letter_code
_entity_poly.pdbx_strand_id
1 'polypeptide(L)'
;MRIRPVGAHALLLDCTEAPPGGATGPDVAAQVEAWRAELWRRREAGELTAVDIVPAATTVLLDGVPDAAATAARIAAWAPRPAAAAATAPQVEVPVTYDGEDLPAVAGHWGVEVPTVVRRLRETQFRVAFCGFAPGFAYLTGLPPELAVPRLPTPRPRV
;
A
#
# COMPACT_ATOMS: atom_id res chain seq x y z
N MET A 1 7.17 -4.94 -13.65
CA MET A 1 5.75 -4.98 -13.26
C MET A 1 5.11 -6.10 -14.06
N ARG A 2 4.35 -6.96 -13.41
CA ARG A 2 3.62 -8.06 -14.06
C ARG A 2 2.12 -7.84 -13.98
N ILE A 3 1.40 -8.03 -15.09
CA ILE A 3 -0.06 -7.92 -15.14
C ILE A 3 -0.65 -9.32 -15.25
N ARG A 4 -1.63 -9.65 -14.41
CA ARG A 4 -2.32 -10.95 -14.42
C ARG A 4 -3.83 -10.75 -14.56
N PRO A 5 -4.53 -11.53 -15.39
CA PRO A 5 -5.99 -11.54 -15.38
C PRO A 5 -6.51 -12.15 -14.07
N VAL A 6 -7.60 -11.60 -13.55
CA VAL A 6 -8.34 -12.10 -12.38
C VAL A 6 -9.81 -12.21 -12.79
N GLY A 7 -10.20 -13.38 -13.29
CA GLY A 7 -11.51 -13.53 -13.94
C GLY A 7 -11.59 -12.82 -15.30
N ALA A 8 -12.79 -12.60 -15.81
CA ALA A 8 -13.02 -12.08 -17.17
C ALA A 8 -12.87 -10.55 -17.29
N HIS A 9 -13.09 -9.83 -16.20
CA HIS A 9 -13.23 -8.36 -16.21
C HIS A 9 -12.30 -7.65 -15.23
N ALA A 10 -11.26 -8.33 -14.70
CA ALA A 10 -10.32 -7.70 -13.80
C ALA A 10 -8.86 -8.04 -14.09
N LEU A 11 -7.97 -7.12 -13.71
CA LEU A 11 -6.51 -7.22 -13.87
C LEU A 11 -5.82 -6.90 -12.54
N LEU A 12 -4.84 -7.71 -12.17
CA LEU A 12 -3.97 -7.47 -11.03
C LEU A 12 -2.58 -7.08 -11.52
N LEU A 13 -2.21 -5.84 -11.23
CA LEU A 13 -0.85 -5.32 -11.46
C LEU A 13 0.00 -5.65 -10.24
N ASP A 14 1.11 -6.35 -10.45
CA ASP A 14 2.11 -6.69 -9.44
C ASP A 14 3.30 -5.73 -9.53
N CYS A 15 3.47 -4.92 -8.48
CA CYS A 15 4.45 -3.85 -8.36
C CYS A 15 5.73 -4.28 -7.63
N THR A 16 5.94 -5.59 -7.42
CA THR A 16 7.15 -6.11 -6.73
C THR A 16 8.40 -6.12 -7.60
N GLU A 17 8.24 -6.06 -8.93
CA GLU A 17 9.38 -6.09 -9.86
C GLU A 17 10.03 -4.71 -10.01
N ALA A 18 11.35 -4.64 -9.81
CA ALA A 18 12.13 -3.42 -10.03
C ALA A 18 12.26 -3.08 -11.52
N PRO A 19 12.40 -1.79 -11.89
CA PRO A 19 12.95 -1.43 -13.19
C PRO A 19 14.38 -1.99 -13.32
N PRO A 20 14.81 -2.41 -14.52
CA PRO A 20 16.17 -2.92 -14.71
C PRO A 20 17.21 -1.85 -14.35
N GLY A 21 18.12 -2.16 -13.40
CA GLY A 21 19.30 -1.34 -13.08
C GLY A 21 19.37 -0.64 -11.71
N GLY A 22 18.49 -0.92 -10.73
CA GLY A 22 18.53 -0.28 -9.40
C GLY A 22 19.32 -1.05 -8.33
N ALA A 23 20.31 -0.41 -7.68
CA ALA A 23 21.17 -0.96 -6.62
C ALA A 23 20.52 -1.02 -5.22
N THR A 24 19.22 -0.80 -5.13
CA THR A 24 18.42 -0.90 -3.91
C THR A 24 17.08 -1.48 -4.33
N GLY A 25 16.55 -2.46 -3.60
CA GLY A 25 15.26 -3.06 -3.92
C GLY A 25 14.19 -1.97 -4.11
N PRO A 26 13.21 -2.19 -5.00
CA PRO A 26 12.24 -1.16 -5.32
C PRO A 26 11.44 -0.77 -4.08
N ASP A 27 11.24 0.53 -3.85
CA ASP A 27 10.19 0.99 -2.94
C ASP A 27 8.84 0.60 -3.53
N VAL A 28 8.36 -0.58 -3.15
CA VAL A 28 7.12 -1.17 -3.68
C VAL A 28 5.92 -0.28 -3.35
N ALA A 29 5.90 0.38 -2.20
CA ALA A 29 4.82 1.30 -1.84
C ALA A 29 4.80 2.51 -2.78
N ALA A 30 5.97 3.08 -3.09
CA ALA A 30 6.08 4.14 -4.09
C ALA A 30 5.67 3.67 -5.50
N GLN A 31 5.99 2.43 -5.88
CA GLN A 31 5.54 1.86 -7.15
C GLN A 31 4.02 1.70 -7.22
N VAL A 32 3.40 1.14 -6.18
CA VAL A 32 1.93 1.00 -6.11
C VAL A 32 1.27 2.35 -6.24
N GLU A 33 1.77 3.36 -5.51
CA GLU A 33 1.26 4.72 -5.54
C GLU A 33 1.42 5.37 -6.93
N ALA A 34 2.57 5.18 -7.59
CA ALA A 34 2.82 5.68 -8.94
C ALA A 34 1.85 5.06 -9.96
N TRP A 35 1.64 3.74 -9.89
CA TRP A 35 0.66 3.06 -10.74
C TRP A 35 -0.76 3.49 -10.46
N ARG A 36 -1.18 3.54 -9.19
CA ARG A 36 -2.50 4.02 -8.77
C ARG A 36 -2.78 5.42 -9.34
N ALA A 37 -1.83 6.36 -9.18
CA ALA A 37 -1.96 7.72 -9.68
C ALA A 37 -2.06 7.78 -11.22
N GLU A 38 -1.23 7.02 -11.93
CA GLU A 38 -1.27 6.93 -13.40
C GLU A 38 -2.61 6.38 -13.91
N LEU A 39 -3.11 5.31 -13.27
CA LEU A 39 -4.39 4.68 -13.60
C LEU A 39 -5.56 5.63 -13.37
N TRP A 40 -5.59 6.34 -12.24
CA TRP A 40 -6.63 7.34 -11.97
C TRP A 40 -6.61 8.48 -13.00
N ARG A 41 -5.43 9.07 -13.24
CA ARG A 41 -5.30 10.15 -14.22
C ARG A 41 -5.82 9.74 -15.60
N ARG A 42 -5.49 8.53 -16.06
CA ARG A 42 -5.95 8.01 -17.35
C ARG A 42 -7.44 7.69 -17.38
N ARG A 43 -8.01 7.23 -16.25
CA ARG A 43 -9.46 7.04 -16.13
C ARG A 43 -10.19 8.38 -16.23
N GLU A 44 -9.71 9.41 -15.53
CA GLU A 44 -10.26 10.78 -15.59
C GLU A 44 -10.16 11.40 -16.99
N ALA A 45 -9.07 11.11 -17.72
CA ALA A 45 -8.90 11.53 -19.11
C ALA A 45 -9.74 10.71 -20.12
N GLY A 46 -10.47 9.68 -19.69
CA GLY A 46 -11.22 8.79 -20.58
C GLY A 46 -10.36 7.79 -21.36
N GLU A 47 -9.07 7.68 -21.04
CA GLU A 47 -8.14 6.75 -21.67
C GLU A 47 -8.22 5.33 -21.08
N LEU A 48 -8.73 5.19 -19.86
CA LEU A 48 -8.92 3.90 -19.18
C LEU A 48 -10.39 3.73 -18.74
N THR A 49 -10.99 2.59 -19.07
CA THR A 49 -12.29 2.20 -18.54
C THR A 49 -12.09 1.08 -17.51
N ALA A 50 -12.45 1.38 -16.26
CA ALA A 50 -12.52 0.43 -15.16
C ALA A 50 -13.62 0.92 -14.19
N VAL A 51 -14.33 -0.02 -13.55
CA VAL A 51 -15.31 0.30 -12.51
C VAL A 51 -14.58 0.76 -11.26
N ASP A 52 -13.56 0.00 -10.82
CA ASP A 52 -12.79 0.29 -9.62
C ASP A 52 -11.27 0.15 -9.83
N ILE A 53 -10.52 0.93 -9.03
CA ILE A 53 -9.06 0.92 -8.97
C ILE A 53 -8.69 0.76 -7.50
N VAL A 54 -8.21 -0.42 -7.12
CA VAL A 54 -8.04 -0.81 -5.70
C VAL A 54 -6.56 -1.07 -5.40
N PRO A 55 -5.84 -0.11 -4.80
CA PRO A 55 -4.46 -0.33 -4.36
C PRO A 55 -4.41 -1.23 -3.12
N ALA A 56 -3.33 -2.01 -3.02
CA ALA A 56 -3.01 -2.86 -1.88
C ALA A 56 -1.51 -2.76 -1.56
N ALA A 57 -0.98 -3.66 -0.71
CA ALA A 57 0.40 -3.58 -0.23
C ALA A 57 1.45 -3.61 -1.36
N THR A 58 1.26 -4.46 -2.37
CA THR A 58 2.22 -4.65 -3.46
C THR A 58 1.56 -4.71 -4.84
N THR A 59 0.26 -4.45 -4.90
CA THR A 59 -0.54 -4.65 -6.10
C THR A 59 -1.55 -3.53 -6.29
N VAL A 60 -2.04 -3.39 -7.52
CA VAL A 60 -3.24 -2.61 -7.83
C VAL A 60 -4.20 -3.51 -8.61
N LEU A 61 -5.43 -3.65 -8.12
CA LEU A 61 -6.51 -4.33 -8.84
C LEU A 61 -7.29 -3.31 -9.67
N LEU A 62 -7.49 -3.61 -10.95
CA LEU A 62 -8.45 -2.96 -11.82
C LEU A 62 -9.64 -3.89 -12.00
N ASP A 63 -10.83 -3.46 -11.59
CA ASP A 63 -12.05 -4.24 -11.74
C ASP A 63 -13.02 -3.60 -12.74
N GLY A 64 -13.83 -4.43 -13.40
CA GLY A 64 -14.81 -4.01 -14.40
C GLY A 64 -14.19 -3.40 -15.66
N VAL A 65 -13.07 -3.96 -16.14
CA VAL A 65 -12.51 -3.58 -17.45
C VAL A 65 -13.29 -4.27 -18.59
N PRO A 66 -13.57 -3.59 -19.72
CA PRO A 66 -14.36 -4.16 -20.82
C PRO A 66 -13.72 -5.40 -21.46
N ASP A 67 -12.40 -5.35 -21.66
CA ASP A 67 -11.58 -6.43 -22.22
C ASP A 67 -10.25 -6.46 -21.46
N ALA A 68 -10.07 -7.50 -20.64
CA ALA A 68 -8.89 -7.65 -19.80
C ALA A 68 -7.60 -7.78 -20.63
N ALA A 69 -7.61 -8.52 -21.73
CA ALA A 69 -6.41 -8.74 -22.55
C ALA A 69 -5.97 -7.47 -23.27
N ALA A 70 -6.91 -6.79 -23.93
CA ALA A 70 -6.64 -5.53 -24.61
C ALA A 70 -6.20 -4.43 -23.61
N THR A 71 -6.84 -4.37 -22.44
CA THR A 71 -6.49 -3.41 -21.39
C THR A 71 -5.10 -3.68 -20.84
N ALA A 72 -4.76 -4.94 -20.56
CA ALA A 72 -3.42 -5.32 -20.07
C ALA A 72 -2.32 -4.95 -21.08
N ALA A 73 -2.53 -5.21 -22.38
CA ALA A 73 -1.57 -4.84 -23.42
C ALA A 73 -1.33 -3.33 -23.50
N ARG A 74 -2.38 -2.51 -23.32
CA ARG A 74 -2.27 -1.04 -23.26
C ARG A 74 -1.49 -0.58 -22.03
N ILE A 75 -1.83 -1.10 -20.85
CA ILE A 75 -1.17 -0.75 -19.59
C ILE A 75 0.31 -1.13 -19.61
N ALA A 76 0.67 -2.26 -20.22
CA ALA A 76 2.06 -2.70 -20.33
C ALA A 76 2.96 -1.71 -21.10
N ALA A 77 2.39 -0.85 -21.94
CA ALA A 77 3.11 0.19 -22.65
C ALA A 77 3.26 1.51 -21.85
N TRP A 78 2.66 1.60 -20.65
CA TRP A 78 2.69 2.81 -19.84
C TRP A 78 3.90 2.82 -18.90
N ALA A 79 4.47 4.01 -18.75
CA ALA A 79 5.52 4.29 -17.77
C ALA A 79 4.96 5.29 -16.74
N PRO A 80 4.54 4.83 -15.54
CA PRO A 80 4.06 5.74 -14.52
C PRO A 80 5.21 6.67 -14.11
N ARG A 81 4.91 7.95 -13.96
CA ARG A 81 5.86 8.90 -13.38
C ARG A 81 5.99 8.58 -11.89
N PRO A 82 7.18 8.76 -11.28
CA PRO A 82 7.27 8.78 -9.83
C PRO A 82 6.19 9.72 -9.30
N ALA A 83 5.40 9.24 -8.34
CA ALA A 83 4.43 10.10 -7.69
C ALA A 83 5.20 11.31 -7.16
N ALA A 84 4.79 12.52 -7.57
CA ALA A 84 5.35 13.73 -6.99
C ALA A 84 5.21 13.64 -5.46
N ALA A 85 6.14 14.23 -4.71
CA ALA A 85 5.96 14.41 -3.27
C ALA A 85 4.56 14.99 -3.08
N ALA A 86 3.67 14.19 -2.51
CA ALA A 86 2.24 14.47 -2.53
C ALA A 86 2.01 15.86 -1.94
N ALA A 87 1.02 16.58 -2.49
CA ALA A 87 0.51 17.80 -1.88
C ALA A 87 0.31 17.56 -0.38
N THR A 88 0.66 18.54 0.46
CA THR A 88 0.53 18.46 1.92
C THR A 88 -0.92 18.12 2.27
N ALA A 89 -1.19 16.85 2.51
CA ALA A 89 -2.45 16.40 3.07
C ALA A 89 -2.53 16.92 4.51
N PRO A 90 -3.71 17.35 4.99
CA PRO A 90 -3.86 17.77 6.37
C PRO A 90 -3.49 16.62 7.30
N GLN A 91 -2.63 16.90 8.27
CA GLN A 91 -2.29 15.95 9.33
C GLN A 91 -3.52 15.72 10.22
N VAL A 92 -3.79 14.46 10.52
CA VAL A 92 -4.83 14.06 11.47
C VAL A 92 -4.15 13.49 12.71
N GLU A 93 -4.44 14.07 13.87
CA GLU A 93 -4.00 13.53 15.16
C GLU A 93 -5.03 12.52 15.66
N VAL A 94 -4.60 11.28 15.87
CA VAL A 94 -5.45 10.20 16.41
C VAL A 94 -5.10 10.00 17.88
N PRO A 95 -6.03 10.26 18.82
CA PRO A 95 -5.79 9.98 20.23
C PRO A 95 -5.73 8.46 20.45
N VAL A 96 -4.67 7.98 21.11
CA VAL A 96 -4.44 6.55 21.37
C VAL A 96 -4.10 6.34 22.83
N THR A 97 -4.86 5.46 23.48
CA THR A 97 -4.43 4.82 24.73
C THR A 97 -3.57 3.62 24.36
N TYR A 98 -2.33 3.59 24.84
CA TYR A 98 -1.38 2.51 24.56
C TYR A 98 -1.51 1.41 25.63
N ASP A 99 -2.59 0.63 25.55
CA ASP A 99 -2.92 -0.48 26.46
C ASP A 99 -3.06 -1.84 25.75
N GLY A 100 -2.66 -1.92 24.47
CA GLY A 100 -2.76 -3.14 23.68
C GLY A 100 -1.98 -4.32 24.28
N GLU A 101 -2.60 -5.51 24.28
CA GLU A 101 -2.06 -6.74 24.87
C GLU A 101 -0.70 -7.17 24.27
N ASP A 102 -0.40 -6.75 23.04
CA ASP A 102 0.83 -7.10 22.32
C ASP A 102 2.00 -6.12 22.55
N LEU A 103 1.81 -5.02 23.30
CA LEU A 103 2.86 -4.03 23.54
C LEU A 103 4.15 -4.63 24.16
N PRO A 104 4.08 -5.53 25.17
CA PRO A 104 5.28 -6.18 25.69
C PRO A 104 5.98 -7.07 24.65
N ALA A 105 5.23 -7.72 23.77
CA ALA A 105 5.80 -8.56 22.70
C ALA A 105 6.52 -7.73 21.64
N VAL A 106 5.94 -6.58 21.26
CA VAL A 106 6.59 -5.60 20.37
C VAL A 106 7.88 -5.07 21.01
N ALA A 107 7.85 -4.72 22.30
CA ALA A 107 9.01 -4.26 23.04
C ALA A 107 10.14 -5.31 23.03
N GLY A 108 9.79 -6.57 23.29
CA GLY A 108 10.72 -7.70 23.18
C GLY A 108 11.29 -7.88 21.77
N HIS A 109 10.47 -7.74 20.73
CA HIS A 109 10.92 -7.84 19.34
C HIS A 109 11.90 -6.72 18.97
N TRP A 110 11.67 -5.51 19.48
CA TRP A 110 12.51 -4.34 19.21
C TRP A 110 13.73 -4.23 20.14
N GLY A 111 13.85 -5.09 21.16
CA GLY A 111 14.91 -5.04 22.15
C GLY A 111 14.89 -3.78 23.02
N VAL A 112 13.70 -3.26 23.33
CA VAL A 112 13.52 -2.03 24.12
C VAL A 112 12.39 -2.20 25.14
N GLU A 113 12.27 -1.25 26.06
CA GLU A 113 11.14 -1.18 27.00
C GLU A 113 9.87 -0.61 26.34
N VAL A 114 8.69 -0.97 26.86
CA VAL A 114 7.37 -0.50 26.36
C VAL A 114 7.28 1.03 26.22
N PRO A 115 7.77 1.86 27.17
CA PRO A 115 7.76 3.32 27.00
C PRO A 115 8.51 3.80 25.75
N THR A 116 9.56 3.08 25.34
CA THR A 116 10.32 3.40 24.12
C THR A 116 9.53 3.04 22.86
N VAL A 117 8.77 1.94 22.88
CA VAL A 117 7.84 1.60 21.80
C VAL A 117 6.82 2.72 21.60
N VAL A 118 6.16 3.13 22.67
CA VAL A 118 5.15 4.21 22.65
C VAL A 118 5.75 5.52 22.14
N ARG A 119 6.94 5.89 22.63
CA ARG A 119 7.65 7.10 22.18
C ARG A 119 7.92 7.05 20.66
N ARG A 120 8.46 5.95 20.15
CA ARG A 120 8.72 5.78 18.71
C ARG A 120 7.44 5.86 17.89
N LEU A 121 6.36 5.21 18.32
CA LEU A 121 5.07 5.27 17.63
C LEU A 121 4.50 6.70 17.58
N ARG A 122 4.64 7.49 18.66
CA ARG A 122 4.18 8.88 18.71
C ARG A 122 5.01 9.84 17.85
N GLU A 123 6.30 9.58 17.72
CA GLU A 123 7.22 10.38 16.91
C GLU A 123 7.16 10.01 15.41
N THR A 124 6.58 8.85 15.08
CA THR A 124 6.46 8.39 13.70
C THR A 124 5.31 9.11 12.99
N GLN A 125 5.62 9.81 11.91
CA GLN A 125 4.60 10.32 11.01
C GLN A 125 4.11 9.19 10.11
N PHE A 126 2.84 8.84 10.26
CA PHE A 126 2.20 7.82 9.44
C PHE A 126 1.48 8.44 8.25
N ARG A 127 1.48 7.72 7.13
CA ARG A 127 0.72 8.06 5.93
C ARG A 127 -0.19 6.90 5.55
N VAL A 128 -1.47 7.21 5.31
CA VAL A 128 -2.42 6.26 4.72
C VAL A 128 -1.94 5.91 3.32
N ALA A 129 -1.56 4.65 3.11
CA ALA A 129 -1.16 4.13 1.80
C ALA A 129 -2.38 3.67 1.00
N PHE A 130 -3.29 2.94 1.64
CA PHE A 130 -4.56 2.50 1.07
C PHE A 130 -5.53 2.08 2.18
N CYS A 131 -6.81 1.93 1.83
CA CYS A 131 -7.85 1.40 2.72
C CYS A 131 -8.32 0.03 2.20
N GLY A 132 -8.71 -0.87 3.10
CA GLY A 132 -9.17 -2.22 2.76
C GLY A 132 -9.49 -3.04 4.00
N PHE A 133 -9.70 -4.36 3.87
CA PHE A 133 -10.12 -5.27 4.95
C PHE A 133 -11.52 -5.01 5.52
N ALA A 134 -11.78 -3.81 6.02
CA ALA A 134 -13.08 -3.36 6.52
C ALA A 134 -13.31 -1.88 6.17
N PRO A 135 -14.56 -1.39 6.14
CA PRO A 135 -14.85 0.03 5.93
C PRO A 135 -14.06 0.90 6.92
N GLY A 136 -13.29 1.85 6.40
CA GLY A 136 -12.48 2.77 7.21
C GLY A 136 -11.16 2.20 7.75
N PHE A 137 -10.83 0.93 7.50
CA PHE A 137 -9.54 0.37 7.94
C PHE A 137 -8.43 0.82 6.99
N ALA A 138 -7.50 1.62 7.53
CA ALA A 138 -6.39 2.23 6.80
C ALA A 138 -5.08 1.47 7.03
N TYR A 139 -4.36 1.18 5.95
CA TYR A 139 -3.00 0.65 6.00
C TYR A 139 -2.02 1.82 5.98
N LEU A 140 -1.19 1.90 7.01
CA LEU A 140 -0.26 3.01 7.22
C LEU A 140 1.17 2.63 6.81
N THR A 141 1.87 3.58 6.22
CA THR A 141 3.32 3.56 5.98
C THR A 141 4.00 4.63 6.81
N GLY A 142 5.33 4.59 6.92
CA GLY A 142 6.13 5.57 7.68
C GLY A 142 6.96 4.94 8.80
N LEU A 143 6.57 3.75 9.27
CA LEU A 143 7.39 2.99 10.21
C LEU A 143 8.67 2.50 9.51
N PRO A 144 9.87 2.73 10.09
CA PRO A 144 11.12 2.21 9.55
C PRO A 144 11.09 0.68 9.39
N PRO A 145 11.61 0.11 8.28
CA PRO A 145 11.57 -1.33 8.02
C PRO A 145 12.20 -2.21 9.11
N GLU A 146 13.23 -1.71 9.79
CA GLU A 146 13.89 -2.39 10.91
C GLU A 146 13.01 -2.55 12.15
N LEU A 147 11.88 -1.83 12.22
CA LEU A 147 10.88 -1.93 13.29
C LEU A 147 9.69 -2.82 12.90
N ALA A 148 9.72 -3.45 11.72
CA ALA A 148 8.66 -4.36 11.29
C ALA A 148 8.52 -5.53 12.26
N VAL A 149 7.30 -5.82 12.70
CA VAL A 149 6.97 -6.96 13.57
C VAL A 149 6.17 -8.00 12.77
N PRO A 150 6.48 -9.30 12.87
CA PRO A 150 5.70 -10.33 12.19
C PRO A 150 4.26 -10.37 12.72
N ARG A 151 3.33 -10.78 11.85
CA ARG A 151 1.96 -11.08 12.28
C ARG A 151 1.94 -12.25 13.25
N LEU A 152 0.92 -12.30 14.10
CA LEU A 152 0.65 -13.48 14.91
C LEU A 152 0.49 -14.72 14.03
N PRO A 153 0.98 -15.89 14.49
CA PRO A 153 0.86 -17.14 13.73
C PRO A 153 -0.60 -17.59 13.57
N THR A 154 -1.49 -17.17 14.47
CA THR A 154 -2.92 -17.44 14.39
C THR A 154 -3.68 -16.13 14.68
N PRO A 155 -4.60 -15.68 13.79
CA PRO A 155 -5.41 -14.50 14.04
C PRO A 155 -6.31 -14.66 15.28
N ARG A 156 -6.56 -13.57 16.01
CA ARG A 156 -7.56 -13.56 17.08
C ARG A 156 -8.98 -13.60 16.49
N PRO A 157 -9.95 -14.24 17.15
CA PRO A 157 -11.34 -14.24 16.72
C PRO A 157 -11.98 -12.84 16.85
N ARG A 158 -11.44 -11.99 17.73
CA ARG A 158 -11.87 -10.60 17.92
C ARG A 158 -10.66 -9.75 18.33
N VAL A 159 -10.62 -8.51 17.85
CA VAL A 159 -9.68 -7.45 18.21
C VAL A 159 -10.45 -6.23 18.70
#